data_AF-A0A195ELS6-F1
#
_entry.id   AF-A0A195ELS6-F1
#
_cell.length_a   1.000
_cell.length_b   1.000
_cell.length_c   1.000
_cell.angle_alpha   90.00
_cell.angle_beta   90.00
_cell.angle_gamma   90.00
#
_symmetry.space_group_name_H-M   'P 1'
#
loop_
_entity.id
_entity.type
_entity.pdbx_description
1 polymer ?
#
loop_
_entity_poly.entity_id
_entity_poly.type
_entity_poly.pdbx_seq_one_letter_code
_entity_poly.pdbx_strand_id
1 'polypeptide(L)'
;MEFPNLGEHCSESTCNRLDFLPLKCDACQGIFCTDHITYTSHSCPSAYKKNIQVPVCPLCDVPIPIKRGDLPDVAVGLHIDNDCRESHRKVFSNKCSSKGCKVKEMVPVKCNECGANFCLKHRHPTDHACIGAEEALRLRRLETLNKKSQTTISPNSSNSNSHPFRSLQGTMTEDEALARALQASLEDEERSRRMLQPVPSGNRDRCRLS
;
A
#
# COMPACT_ATOMS: atom_id res chain seq x y z
N MET A 1 -56.65 26.38 -39.35
CA MET A 1 -57.06 25.12 -38.69
C MET A 1 -56.28 25.02 -37.40
N GLU A 2 -57.04 24.99 -36.31
CA GLU A 2 -56.61 25.04 -34.92
C GLU A 2 -56.34 23.59 -34.51
N PHE A 3 -55.20 23.27 -33.91
CA PHE A 3 -54.87 21.91 -33.45
C PHE A 3 -55.55 21.66 -32.09
N PRO A 4 -56.70 20.96 -32.00
CA PRO A 4 -57.57 21.11 -30.83
C PRO A 4 -57.18 20.26 -29.61
N ASN A 5 -56.20 19.35 -29.72
CA ASN A 5 -55.85 18.41 -28.63
C ASN A 5 -54.38 17.94 -28.73
N LEU A 6 -53.41 18.85 -28.71
CA LEU A 6 -51.99 18.48 -28.64
C LEU A 6 -51.48 18.69 -27.21
N GLY A 7 -51.21 17.58 -26.50
CA GLY A 7 -50.69 17.59 -25.14
C GLY A 7 -51.58 16.80 -24.17
N GLU A 8 -50.99 16.37 -23.06
CA GLU A 8 -51.67 15.63 -21.99
C GLU A 8 -51.60 16.44 -20.70
N HIS A 9 -52.60 16.26 -19.84
CA HIS A 9 -52.63 16.91 -18.54
C HIS A 9 -51.74 16.17 -17.54
N CYS A 10 -51.10 16.95 -16.66
CA CYS A 10 -50.43 16.39 -15.50
C CYS A 10 -51.43 15.68 -14.58
N SER A 11 -51.10 14.46 -14.16
CA SER A 11 -51.95 13.59 -13.32
C SER A 11 -51.93 13.97 -11.84
N GLU A 12 -51.15 14.98 -11.48
CA GLU A 12 -51.03 15.49 -10.11
C GLU A 12 -52.26 16.33 -9.74
N SER A 13 -52.86 16.03 -8.58
CA SER A 13 -54.12 16.67 -8.15
C SER A 13 -54.01 18.20 -7.99
N THR A 14 -52.80 18.68 -7.69
CA THR A 14 -52.50 20.10 -7.49
C THR A 14 -52.07 20.81 -8.79
N CYS A 15 -51.82 20.06 -9.87
CA CYS A 15 -51.33 20.61 -11.12
C CYS A 15 -52.02 19.97 -12.32
N ASN A 16 -52.92 20.71 -12.96
CA ASN A 16 -53.63 20.28 -14.17
C ASN A 16 -53.07 20.95 -15.45
N ARG A 17 -51.77 21.25 -15.46
CA ARG A 17 -51.12 21.93 -16.58
C ARG A 17 -51.08 21.00 -17.80
N LEU A 18 -51.46 21.53 -18.96
CA LEU A 18 -51.26 20.87 -20.26
C LEU A 18 -49.80 21.01 -20.64
N ASP A 19 -49.11 19.87 -20.76
CA ASP A 19 -47.76 19.82 -21.28
C ASP A 19 -47.77 19.20 -22.67
N PHE A 20 -47.07 19.84 -23.61
CA PHE A 20 -46.99 19.36 -25.00
C PHE A 20 -46.08 18.14 -25.12
N LEU A 21 -45.22 17.90 -24.10
CA LEU A 21 -44.35 16.74 -24.02
C LEU A 21 -44.78 15.85 -22.83
N PRO A 22 -45.57 14.78 -23.07
CA PRO A 22 -46.04 13.92 -21.99
C PRO A 22 -44.88 13.14 -21.36
N LEU A 23 -44.51 13.49 -20.13
CA LEU A 23 -43.48 12.79 -19.36
C LEU A 23 -44.13 11.68 -18.55
N LYS A 24 -43.75 10.44 -18.83
CA LYS A 24 -44.26 9.27 -18.10
C LYS A 24 -43.32 8.90 -16.96
N CYS A 25 -43.86 8.80 -15.75
CA CYS A 25 -43.10 8.25 -14.63
C CYS A 25 -42.80 6.77 -14.89
N ASP A 26 -41.54 6.37 -14.77
CA ASP A 26 -41.07 5.00 -15.01
C ASP A 26 -41.45 4.00 -13.90
N ALA A 27 -42.03 4.49 -12.79
CA ALA A 27 -42.51 3.66 -11.68
C ALA A 27 -44.04 3.50 -11.71
N CYS A 28 -44.81 4.60 -11.70
CA CYS A 28 -46.28 4.56 -11.66
C CYS A 28 -46.95 4.70 -13.04
N GLN A 29 -46.19 4.96 -14.10
CA GLN A 29 -46.67 5.16 -15.47
C GLN A 29 -47.64 6.34 -15.67
N GLY A 30 -47.85 7.17 -14.64
CA GLY A 30 -48.61 8.42 -14.73
C GLY A 30 -47.92 9.47 -15.59
N ILE A 31 -48.70 10.37 -16.19
CA ILE A 31 -48.22 11.47 -17.01
C ILE A 31 -48.10 12.72 -16.14
N PHE A 32 -46.93 13.35 -16.13
CA PHE A 32 -46.66 14.54 -15.35
C PHE A 32 -45.99 15.62 -16.21
N CYS A 33 -46.04 16.87 -15.77
CA CYS A 33 -45.26 17.95 -16.38
C CYS A 33 -43.80 17.93 -15.90
N THR A 34 -42.95 18.79 -16.46
CA THR A 34 -41.52 18.93 -16.10
C THR A 34 -41.26 19.10 -14.60
N ASP A 35 -42.19 19.77 -13.91
CA ASP A 35 -42.02 20.13 -12.50
C ASP A 35 -42.47 18.99 -11.57
N HIS A 36 -43.42 18.16 -12.02
CA HIS A 36 -44.05 17.09 -11.22
C HIS A 36 -43.58 15.67 -11.60
N ILE A 37 -42.63 15.52 -12.51
CA ILE A 37 -42.13 14.20 -12.96
C ILE A 37 -41.26 13.48 -11.91
N THR A 38 -40.65 14.23 -10.98
CA THR A 38 -39.77 13.65 -9.95
C THR A 38 -40.59 12.83 -8.93
N TYR A 39 -40.05 11.72 -8.43
CA TYR A 39 -40.82 10.84 -7.52
C TYR A 39 -41.29 11.55 -6.23
N THR A 40 -40.56 12.58 -5.79
CA THR A 40 -40.89 13.37 -4.60
C THR A 40 -42.01 14.38 -4.83
N SER A 41 -42.15 14.89 -6.07
CA SER A 41 -43.13 15.93 -6.37
C SER A 41 -44.56 15.41 -6.49
N HIS A 42 -44.73 14.19 -7.03
CA HIS A 42 -46.03 13.52 -7.09
C HIS A 42 -46.20 12.38 -6.07
N SER A 43 -45.31 12.30 -5.07
CA SER A 43 -45.31 11.26 -4.03
C SER A 43 -45.55 9.86 -4.59
N CYS A 44 -44.68 9.43 -5.51
CA CYS A 44 -44.92 8.24 -6.33
C CYS A 44 -45.19 6.99 -5.48
N PRO A 45 -46.34 6.32 -5.66
CA PRO A 45 -46.71 5.15 -4.86
C PRO A 45 -45.76 3.96 -5.08
N SER A 46 -45.04 3.96 -6.21
CA SER A 46 -44.13 2.91 -6.63
C SER A 46 -42.65 3.33 -6.64
N ALA A 47 -42.30 4.46 -6.00
CA ALA A 47 -40.91 4.92 -5.89
C ALA A 47 -39.97 3.82 -5.34
N TYR A 48 -40.47 3.00 -4.40
CA TYR A 48 -39.71 1.92 -3.77
C TYR A 48 -39.18 0.88 -4.76
N LYS A 49 -39.84 0.67 -5.91
CA LYS A 49 -39.40 -0.31 -6.92
C LYS A 49 -38.14 0.12 -7.66
N LYS A 50 -37.78 1.40 -7.60
CA LYS A 50 -36.64 1.98 -8.33
C LYS A 50 -35.52 2.45 -7.40
N ASN A 51 -35.74 2.43 -6.09
CA ASN A 51 -34.75 2.82 -5.10
C ASN A 51 -33.79 1.65 -4.82
N ILE A 52 -32.75 1.51 -5.65
CA ILE A 52 -31.71 0.49 -5.47
C ILE A 52 -30.65 1.06 -4.52
N GLN A 53 -30.75 0.73 -3.23
CA GLN A 53 -29.73 1.05 -2.24
C GLN A 53 -28.63 -0.01 -2.30
N VAL A 54 -27.36 0.39 -2.31
CA VAL A 54 -26.22 -0.53 -2.26
C VAL A 54 -25.83 -0.70 -0.80
N PRO A 55 -26.16 -1.83 -0.14
CA PRO A 55 -25.77 -2.07 1.23
C PRO A 55 -24.26 -2.32 1.33
N VAL A 56 -23.67 -1.91 2.44
CA VAL A 56 -22.25 -2.17 2.76
C VAL A 56 -22.18 -3.31 3.76
N CYS A 57 -21.25 -4.25 3.55
CA CYS A 57 -21.05 -5.35 4.47
C CYS A 57 -20.41 -4.85 5.79
N PRO A 58 -20.94 -5.21 6.98
CA PRO A 58 -20.40 -4.76 8.25
C PRO A 58 -19.07 -5.43 8.66
N LEU A 59 -18.65 -6.49 7.97
CA LEU A 59 -17.45 -7.25 8.30
C LEU A 59 -16.24 -6.86 7.43
N CYS A 60 -16.48 -6.57 6.16
CA CYS A 60 -15.42 -6.29 5.18
C CYS A 60 -15.47 -4.87 4.60
N ASP A 61 -16.48 -4.07 4.97
CA ASP A 61 -16.71 -2.71 4.46
C ASP A 61 -16.83 -2.62 2.91
N VAL A 62 -17.03 -3.76 2.22
CA VAL A 62 -17.19 -3.81 0.77
C VAL A 62 -18.65 -3.53 0.40
N PRO A 63 -18.91 -2.65 -0.60
CA PRO A 63 -20.25 -2.43 -1.13
C PRO A 63 -20.74 -3.69 -1.86
N ILE A 64 -21.93 -4.17 -1.51
CA ILE A 64 -22.48 -5.42 -2.05
C ILE A 64 -23.43 -5.10 -3.22
N PRO A 65 -23.14 -5.58 -4.44
CA PRO A 65 -24.03 -5.39 -5.57
C PRO A 65 -25.30 -6.26 -5.41
N ILE A 66 -26.47 -5.62 -5.43
CA ILE A 66 -27.77 -6.31 -5.34
C ILE A 66 -28.43 -6.45 -6.72
N LYS A 67 -29.07 -7.59 -6.97
CA LYS A 67 -29.88 -7.79 -8.18
C LYS A 67 -31.25 -7.14 -8.00
N ARG A 68 -31.88 -6.75 -9.11
CA ARG A 68 -33.21 -6.15 -9.10
C ARG A 68 -34.24 -7.14 -8.56
N GLY A 69 -34.79 -6.85 -7.39
CA GLY A 69 -35.84 -7.65 -6.73
C GLY A 69 -35.40 -8.34 -5.45
N ASP A 70 -34.09 -8.44 -5.19
CA ASP A 70 -33.57 -9.00 -3.94
C ASP A 70 -33.54 -7.94 -2.84
N LEU A 71 -33.92 -8.34 -1.62
CA LEU A 71 -33.84 -7.48 -0.45
C LEU A 71 -32.37 -7.27 -0.04
N PRO A 72 -32.00 -6.07 0.45
CA PRO A 72 -30.63 -5.75 0.83
C PRO A 72 -30.08 -6.71 1.88
N ASP A 73 -30.89 -7.10 2.86
CA ASP A 73 -30.49 -8.01 3.95
C ASP A 73 -30.10 -9.40 3.45
N VAL A 74 -30.82 -9.93 2.45
CA VAL A 74 -30.56 -11.25 1.87
C VAL A 74 -29.25 -11.23 1.10
N ALA A 75 -29.00 -10.16 0.33
CA ALA A 75 -27.76 -10.02 -0.41
C ALA A 75 -26.54 -9.87 0.51
N VAL A 76 -26.69 -9.15 1.64
CA VAL A 76 -25.66 -9.06 2.68
C VAL A 76 -25.41 -10.42 3.33
N GLY A 77 -26.46 -11.17 3.66
CA GLY A 77 -26.33 -12.52 4.20
C GLY A 77 -25.58 -13.47 3.26
N LEU A 78 -25.95 -13.51 1.99
CA LEU A 78 -25.29 -14.34 0.98
C LEU A 78 -23.79 -14.00 0.85
N HIS A 79 -23.45 -12.70 0.87
CA HIS A 79 -22.08 -12.24 0.84
C HIS A 79 -21.30 -12.69 2.09
N ILE A 80 -21.89 -12.53 3.28
CA ILE A 80 -21.27 -12.97 4.54
C ILE A 80 -20.95 -14.47 4.50
N ASP A 81 -21.85 -15.28 3.96
CA ASP A 81 -21.74 -16.74 3.96
C ASP A 81 -20.74 -17.28 2.91
N ASN A 82 -20.59 -16.63 1.75
CA ASN A 82 -19.83 -17.19 0.62
C ASN A 82 -18.60 -16.37 0.19
N ASP A 83 -18.69 -15.04 0.23
CA ASP A 83 -17.75 -14.14 -0.47
C ASP A 83 -17.07 -13.11 0.45
N CYS A 84 -17.33 -13.17 1.76
CA CYS A 84 -16.77 -12.24 2.72
C CYS A 84 -15.31 -12.59 3.05
N ARG A 85 -14.38 -11.95 2.34
CA ARG A 85 -12.92 -12.12 2.51
C ARG A 85 -12.37 -11.78 3.89
N GLU A 86 -13.13 -11.06 4.72
CA GLU A 86 -12.59 -10.38 5.90
C GLU A 86 -12.90 -11.08 7.23
N SER A 87 -12.93 -12.42 7.22
CA SER A 87 -13.14 -13.24 8.43
C SER A 87 -12.09 -13.01 9.54
N HIS A 88 -10.91 -12.43 9.26
CA HIS A 88 -9.86 -12.32 10.29
C HIS A 88 -9.00 -11.05 10.19
N ARG A 89 -9.59 -9.86 10.34
CA ARG A 89 -8.78 -8.76 10.92
C ARG A 89 -8.37 -9.26 12.31
N LYS A 90 -7.08 -9.58 12.51
CA LYS A 90 -6.58 -10.12 13.78
C LYS A 90 -6.74 -9.05 14.85
N VAL A 91 -7.90 -9.07 15.53
CA VAL A 91 -8.26 -8.17 16.62
C VAL A 91 -7.15 -8.14 17.68
N PHE A 92 -6.45 -9.27 17.88
CA PHE A 92 -5.27 -9.37 18.73
C PHE A 92 -4.00 -9.62 17.93
N SER A 93 -3.39 -8.54 17.43
CA SER A 93 -2.14 -8.59 16.66
C SER A 93 -0.89 -8.34 17.51
N ASN A 94 -1.01 -7.56 18.59
CA ASN A 94 0.15 -7.03 19.33
C ASN A 94 0.64 -8.01 20.39
N LYS A 95 1.68 -8.80 20.06
CA LYS A 95 2.29 -9.77 20.98
C LYS A 95 3.17 -9.07 22.02
N CYS A 96 3.11 -9.54 23.26
CA CYS A 96 4.02 -9.11 24.31
C CYS A 96 5.46 -9.64 24.08
N SER A 97 6.46 -8.78 24.26
CA SER A 97 7.88 -9.13 24.14
C SER A 97 8.54 -9.59 25.46
N SER A 98 7.81 -9.63 26.59
CA SER A 98 8.39 -10.09 27.85
C SER A 98 8.62 -11.60 27.85
N LYS A 99 9.64 -12.05 28.60
CA LYS A 99 10.04 -13.46 28.66
C LYS A 99 8.88 -14.29 29.21
N GLY A 100 8.39 -15.25 28.44
CA GLY A 100 7.32 -16.17 28.85
C GLY A 100 5.88 -15.66 28.67
N CYS A 101 5.67 -14.43 28.20
CA CYS A 101 4.32 -13.92 27.96
C CYS A 101 3.84 -14.21 26.53
N LYS A 102 2.66 -14.83 26.41
CA LYS A 102 2.00 -15.14 25.12
C LYS A 102 0.77 -14.27 24.83
N VAL A 103 0.50 -13.29 25.71
CA VAL A 103 -0.66 -12.40 25.61
C VAL A 103 -0.53 -11.52 24.37
N LYS A 104 -1.64 -11.39 23.66
CA LYS A 104 -1.78 -10.49 22.51
C LYS A 104 -2.85 -9.47 22.85
N GLU A 105 -2.52 -8.20 22.76
CA GLU A 105 -3.45 -7.11 23.04
C GLU A 105 -4.05 -6.57 21.73
N MET A 106 -5.24 -5.98 21.84
CA MET A 106 -5.86 -5.29 20.69
C MET A 106 -5.12 -4.00 20.36
N VAL A 107 -4.68 -3.28 21.37
CA VAL A 107 -3.97 -2.00 21.25
C VAL A 107 -2.47 -2.22 21.46
N PRO A 108 -1.59 -1.60 20.64
CA PRO A 108 -0.15 -1.66 20.86
C PRO A 108 0.22 -0.87 22.12
N VAL A 109 0.74 -1.57 23.13
CA VAL A 109 1.27 -0.95 24.36
C VAL A 109 2.80 -0.92 24.26
N LYS A 110 3.35 0.18 23.74
CA LYS A 110 4.80 0.37 23.60
C LYS A 110 5.39 0.94 24.89
N CYS A 111 6.52 0.40 25.32
CA CYS A 111 7.32 1.01 26.38
C CYS A 111 8.01 2.28 25.84
N ASN A 112 8.03 3.37 26.63
CA ASN A 112 8.67 4.63 26.23
C ASN A 112 10.20 4.56 26.23
N GLU A 113 10.78 3.68 27.04
CA GLU A 113 12.22 3.53 27.17
C GLU A 113 12.76 2.58 26.09
N CYS A 114 12.35 1.30 26.09
CA CYS A 114 12.89 0.34 25.13
C CYS A 114 12.13 0.26 23.79
N GLY A 115 10.95 0.88 23.67
CA GLY A 115 10.17 0.90 22.43
C GLY A 115 9.59 -0.44 21.98
N ALA A 116 9.68 -1.49 22.80
CA ALA A 116 9.09 -2.82 22.54
C ALA A 116 7.60 -2.86 22.95
N ASN A 117 6.84 -3.77 22.32
CA ASN A 117 5.41 -3.96 22.63
C ASN A 117 5.23 -4.95 23.78
N PHE A 118 4.42 -4.57 24.76
CA PHE A 118 4.07 -5.42 25.89
C PHE A 118 2.55 -5.57 26.02
N CYS A 119 2.10 -6.47 26.90
CA CYS A 119 0.69 -6.54 27.28
C CYS A 119 0.41 -5.57 28.43
N LEU A 120 -0.87 -5.36 28.78
CA LEU A 120 -1.22 -4.46 29.88
C LEU A 120 -0.59 -4.87 31.23
N LYS A 121 -0.35 -6.17 31.43
CA LYS A 121 0.34 -6.70 32.63
C LYS A 121 1.84 -6.44 32.66
N HIS A 122 2.47 -6.20 31.51
CA HIS A 122 3.92 -6.01 31.39
C HIS A 122 4.27 -4.60 30.86
N ARG A 123 3.36 -3.64 31.04
CA ARG A 123 3.51 -2.27 30.53
C ARG A 123 4.63 -1.51 31.25
N HIS A 124 4.83 -1.75 32.55
CA HIS A 124 5.80 -1.00 33.34
C HIS A 124 7.22 -1.58 33.21
N PRO A 125 8.27 -0.74 33.33
CA PRO A 125 9.67 -1.17 33.21
C PRO A 125 10.08 -2.31 34.14
N THR A 126 9.48 -2.38 35.33
CA THR A 126 9.71 -3.44 36.33
C THR A 126 9.19 -4.80 35.88
N ASP A 127 8.07 -4.81 35.15
CA ASP A 127 7.35 -6.05 34.83
C ASP A 127 7.94 -6.77 33.62
N HIS A 128 8.73 -6.08 32.79
CA HIS A 128 9.38 -6.67 31.62
C HIS A 128 10.91 -6.61 31.63
N ALA A 129 11.52 -6.20 32.76
CA ALA A 129 12.95 -5.98 32.88
C ALA A 129 13.48 -5.10 31.73
N CYS A 130 13.04 -3.84 31.71
CA CYS A 130 13.37 -2.89 30.66
C CYS A 130 14.89 -2.74 30.47
N ILE A 131 15.32 -2.78 29.21
CA ILE A 131 16.74 -2.66 28.82
C ILE A 131 17.14 -1.17 28.68
N GLY A 132 16.18 -0.24 28.79
CA GLY A 132 16.40 1.20 28.61
C GLY A 132 16.46 1.64 27.16
N ALA A 133 16.51 2.96 26.93
CA ALA A 133 16.45 3.56 25.61
C ALA A 133 17.75 3.45 24.80
N GLU A 134 18.90 3.62 25.46
CA GLU A 134 20.20 3.60 24.80
C GLU A 134 20.54 2.21 24.26
N GLU A 135 20.41 1.17 25.09
CA GLU A 135 20.68 -0.20 24.66
C GLU A 135 19.65 -0.70 23.64
N ALA A 136 18.38 -0.29 23.76
CA ALA A 136 17.38 -0.61 22.74
C ALA A 136 17.73 0.00 21.36
N LEU A 137 18.26 1.24 21.34
CA LEU A 137 18.72 1.87 20.11
C LEU A 137 19.95 1.14 19.53
N ARG A 138 20.88 0.73 20.40
CA ARG A 138 22.07 -0.04 20.02
C ARG A 138 21.68 -1.37 19.35
N LEU A 139 20.76 -2.12 19.97
CA LEU A 139 20.26 -3.39 19.43
C LEU A 139 19.54 -3.20 18.08
N ARG A 140 18.69 -2.18 17.93
CA ARG A 140 18.04 -1.88 16.64
C ARG A 140 19.06 -1.56 15.55
N ARG A 141 20.11 -0.80 15.87
CA ARG A 141 21.19 -0.50 14.91
C ARG A 141 21.92 -1.78 14.49
N LEU A 142 22.24 -2.66 15.43
CA LEU A 142 22.85 -3.96 15.13
C LEU A 142 21.95 -4.83 14.23
N GLU A 143 20.65 -4.88 14.51
CA GLU A 143 19.68 -5.61 13.67
C GLU A 143 19.61 -5.05 12.24
N THR A 144 19.64 -3.73 12.06
CA THR A 144 19.62 -3.12 10.72
C THR A 144 20.87 -3.43 9.91
N LEU A 145 22.04 -3.47 10.56
CA LEU A 145 23.30 -3.84 9.91
C LEU A 145 23.29 -5.30 9.48
N ASN A 146 22.86 -6.20 10.36
CA ASN A 146 22.83 -7.64 10.07
C ASN A 146 21.82 -8.00 8.96
N LYS A 147 20.68 -7.30 8.87
CA LYS A 147 19.72 -7.47 7.77
C LYS A 147 20.26 -7.03 6.41
N LYS A 148 21.12 -6.00 6.38
CA LYS A 148 21.73 -5.51 5.13
C LYS A 148 22.73 -6.51 4.54
N SER A 149 23.35 -7.33 5.39
CA SER A 149 24.26 -8.41 5.00
C SER A 149 23.54 -9.65 4.41
N GLN A 150 22.22 -9.76 4.57
CA GLN A 150 21.44 -10.93 4.10
C GLN A 150 20.59 -10.65 2.84
N THR A 151 20.55 -9.41 2.35
CA THR A 151 19.85 -9.07 1.09
C THR A 151 20.79 -9.11 -0.10
N THR A 152 21.30 -10.29 -0.43
CA THR A 152 21.67 -10.63 -1.80
C THR A 152 20.72 -11.73 -2.27
N ILE A 153 20.19 -11.59 -3.49
CA ILE A 153 19.23 -12.47 -4.20
C ILE A 153 17.75 -12.07 -4.05
N SER A 154 17.32 -11.07 -4.84
CA SER A 154 16.23 -11.15 -5.85
C SER A 154 15.83 -9.75 -6.35
N PRO A 155 16.09 -9.33 -7.61
CA PRO A 155 15.43 -8.18 -8.20
C PRO A 155 14.17 -8.66 -8.93
N ASN A 156 13.01 -8.45 -8.33
CA ASN A 156 11.77 -8.39 -9.10
C ASN A 156 10.74 -7.54 -8.37
N SER A 157 10.61 -6.28 -8.79
CA SER A 157 9.31 -5.64 -9.06
C SER A 157 9.49 -4.15 -9.32
N SER A 158 9.31 -3.80 -10.59
CA SER A 158 8.40 -2.76 -11.05
C SER A 158 8.26 -1.48 -10.19
N ASN A 159 8.91 -0.44 -10.71
CA ASN A 159 8.30 0.85 -11.06
C ASN A 159 7.98 1.85 -9.92
N SER A 160 8.76 2.93 -9.87
CA SER A 160 8.21 4.29 -10.00
C SER A 160 9.32 5.34 -10.11
N ASN A 161 9.21 6.14 -11.18
CA ASN A 161 9.99 7.32 -11.54
C ASN A 161 10.31 8.28 -10.38
N SER A 162 11.59 8.67 -10.26
CA SER A 162 11.99 10.07 -10.02
C SER A 162 13.52 10.23 -10.09
N HIS A 163 13.96 11.19 -10.92
CA HIS A 163 15.29 11.85 -11.01
C HIS A 163 16.30 11.32 -12.05
N PRO A 164 16.62 12.13 -13.10
CA PRO A 164 17.70 11.87 -14.02
C PRO A 164 18.98 12.57 -13.50
N PHE A 165 19.70 11.96 -12.56
CA PHE A 165 21.09 12.34 -12.30
C PHE A 165 21.84 11.22 -11.57
N ARG A 166 22.24 10.18 -12.30
CA ARG A 166 23.27 9.25 -11.83
C ARG A 166 24.05 8.61 -12.98
N SER A 167 24.63 9.47 -13.81
CA SER A 167 25.81 9.11 -14.59
C SER A 167 27.03 9.38 -13.71
N LEU A 168 27.95 8.42 -13.62
CA LEU A 168 29.11 8.31 -12.72
C LEU A 168 28.84 7.67 -11.35
N GLN A 169 28.50 6.38 -11.32
CA GLN A 169 28.95 5.53 -10.21
C GLN A 169 29.16 4.10 -10.68
N GLY A 170 30.38 3.59 -10.49
CA GLY A 170 30.83 2.28 -10.95
C GLY A 170 29.93 1.14 -10.52
N THR A 171 29.65 0.25 -11.46
CA THR A 171 28.86 -0.98 -11.32
C THR A 171 29.64 -2.08 -10.60
N MET A 172 30.45 -1.75 -9.60
CA MET A 172 31.30 -2.72 -8.91
C MET A 172 30.66 -3.08 -7.57
N THR A 173 30.49 -4.37 -7.31
CA THR A 173 30.09 -4.85 -5.97
C THR A 173 31.20 -4.52 -4.96
N GLU A 174 30.85 -4.32 -3.68
CA GLU A 174 31.83 -3.94 -2.64
C GLU A 174 32.99 -4.95 -2.55
N ASP A 175 32.69 -6.24 -2.70
CA ASP A 175 33.67 -7.33 -2.70
C ASP A 175 34.60 -7.27 -3.93
N GLU A 176 34.07 -6.92 -5.09
CA GLU A 176 34.86 -6.79 -6.32
C GLU A 176 35.75 -5.55 -6.29
N ALA A 177 35.30 -4.46 -5.66
CA ALA A 177 36.10 -3.27 -5.44
C ALA A 177 37.25 -3.55 -4.45
N LEU A 178 36.98 -4.30 -3.37
CA LEU A 178 38.00 -4.66 -2.38
C LEU A 178 39.04 -5.62 -2.97
N ALA A 179 38.61 -6.64 -3.72
CA ALA A 179 39.52 -7.57 -4.39
C ALA A 179 40.46 -6.84 -5.36
N ARG A 180 39.93 -5.92 -6.17
CA ARG A 180 40.76 -5.08 -7.07
C ARG A 180 41.72 -4.17 -6.32
N ALA A 181 41.31 -3.58 -5.19
CA ALA A 181 42.18 -2.72 -4.39
C ALA A 181 43.36 -3.49 -3.76
N LEU A 182 43.09 -4.70 -3.27
CA LEU A 182 44.13 -5.61 -2.76
C LEU A 182 45.09 -6.04 -3.87
N GLN A 183 44.56 -6.35 -5.05
CA GLN A 183 45.35 -6.76 -6.21
C GLN A 183 46.24 -5.62 -6.71
N ALA A 184 45.73 -4.39 -6.79
CA ALA A 184 46.50 -3.20 -7.16
C ALA A 184 47.62 -2.90 -6.15
N SER A 185 47.35 -3.07 -4.85
CA SER A 185 48.36 -2.86 -3.80
C SER A 185 49.51 -3.86 -3.92
N LEU A 186 49.22 -5.13 -4.22
CA LEU A 186 50.24 -6.16 -4.44
C LEU A 186 51.05 -5.90 -5.72
N GLU A 187 50.40 -5.45 -6.80
CA GLU A 187 51.06 -5.10 -8.05
C GLU A 187 51.98 -3.88 -7.90
N ASP A 188 51.58 -2.87 -7.13
CA ASP A 188 52.40 -1.70 -6.82
C ASP A 188 53.60 -2.05 -5.93
N GLU A 189 53.44 -2.96 -4.97
CA GLU A 189 54.56 -3.52 -4.20
C GLU A 189 55.52 -4.31 -5.11
N GLU A 190 55.01 -5.10 -6.04
CA GLU A 190 55.83 -5.88 -6.97
C GLU A 190 56.57 -4.98 -7.98
N ARG A 191 55.91 -3.91 -8.47
CA ARG A 191 56.53 -2.86 -9.29
C ARG A 191 57.63 -2.13 -8.54
N SER A 192 57.39 -1.76 -7.29
CA SER A 192 58.38 -1.09 -6.43
C SER A 192 59.59 -1.98 -6.19
N ARG A 193 59.40 -3.30 -6.03
CA ARG A 193 60.50 -4.28 -5.93
C ARG A 193 61.28 -4.45 -7.24
N ARG A 194 60.62 -4.41 -8.41
CA ARG A 194 61.29 -4.52 -9.72
C ARG A 194 62.09 -3.28 -10.10
N MET A 195 61.66 -2.08 -9.69
CA MET A 195 62.37 -0.82 -9.96
C MET A 195 63.72 -0.68 -9.22
N LEU A 196 64.01 -1.56 -8.27
CA LEU A 196 65.27 -1.55 -7.50
C LEU A 196 66.32 -2.56 -8.01
N GLN A 197 66.16 -3.18 -9.18
CA GLN A 197 67.21 -4.05 -9.74
C GLN A 197 68.36 -3.22 -10.37
N PRO A 198 69.63 -3.47 -10.02
CA PRO A 198 70.77 -2.83 -10.67
C PRO A 198 70.91 -3.30 -12.12
N VAL A 199 71.10 -2.37 -13.06
CA VAL A 199 71.43 -2.66 -14.47
C VAL A 199 72.73 -3.48 -14.59
N PRO A 200 72.81 -4.50 -15.47
CA PRO A 200 73.99 -5.32 -15.61
C PRO A 200 75.11 -4.56 -16.36
N SER A 201 76.28 -4.46 -15.74
CA SER A 201 77.51 -3.92 -16.36
C SER A 201 78.06 -4.89 -17.40
N GLY A 202 77.99 -4.52 -18.69
CA GLY A 202 78.56 -5.26 -19.80
C GLY A 202 79.55 -4.42 -20.63
N ASN A 203 80.84 -4.76 -20.51
CA ASN A 203 81.99 -4.54 -21.40
C ASN A 203 82.05 -3.29 -22.32
N ARG A 204 83.02 -2.41 -22.04
CA ARG A 204 83.69 -1.58 -23.06
C ARG A 204 85.21 -1.59 -22.86
N ASP A 205 85.83 -2.72 -23.17
CA ASP A 205 87.23 -2.74 -23.57
C ASP A 205 87.33 -2.48 -25.07
N ARG A 206 88.29 -1.61 -25.43
CA ARG A 206 88.80 -1.27 -26.78
C ARG A 206 88.02 -0.23 -27.61
N CYS A 207 88.57 0.98 -27.64
CA CYS A 207 88.94 1.63 -28.90
C CYS A 207 90.23 2.44 -28.68
N ARG A 208 91.32 1.98 -29.30
CA ARG A 208 92.65 2.58 -29.34
C ARG A 208 92.72 3.41 -30.63
N LEU A 209 93.00 4.71 -30.55
CA LEU A 209 93.39 5.52 -31.71
C LEU A 209 94.87 5.88 -31.57
N SER A 210 95.62 5.55 -32.62
CA SER A 210 96.83 6.27 -33.04
C SER A 210 96.40 7.44 -33.92
#